data_AF-A0A0D5YVP5-F1
#
_entry.id   AF-A0A0D5YVP5-F1
#
_cell.length_a   1.000
_cell.length_b   1.000
_cell.length_c   1.000
_cell.angle_alpha   90.00
_cell.angle_beta   90.00
_cell.angle_gamma   90.00
#
_symmetry.space_group_name_H-M   'P 1'
#
loop_
_entity.id
_entity.type
_entity.pdbx_description
1 polymer ?
#
loop_
_entity_poly.entity_id
_entity_poly.type
_entity_poly.pdbx_seq_one_letter_code
_entity_poly.pdbx_strand_id
1 'polypeptide(L)'
;MISTSDSIKKNVNQLMMKLERNQSIVFQYLKQLNSYRCEPTDYQCFLQVGRLKQGLKELAAEQQELMTKTNRSAKGDDKLLQTIEHLFERFQQLESDIAQYLREIKNHY
;
A
#
# COMPACT_ATOMS: atom_id res chain seq x y z
N MET A 1 -33.63 -15.29 2.25
CA MET A 1 -33.27 -13.99 2.82
C MET A 1 -31.77 -14.02 3.12
N ILE A 2 -30.97 -13.17 2.48
CA ILE A 2 -29.54 -13.06 2.78
C ILE A 2 -29.42 -12.35 4.11
N SER A 3 -28.83 -12.99 5.12
CA SER A 3 -28.66 -12.40 6.44
C SER A 3 -27.66 -11.23 6.37
N THR A 4 -27.95 -10.11 7.03
CA THR A 4 -27.10 -8.90 7.04
C THR A 4 -25.64 -9.21 7.41
N SER A 5 -25.42 -10.23 8.25
CA SER A 5 -24.10 -10.80 8.58
C SER A 5 -23.30 -11.26 7.36
N ASP A 6 -23.95 -11.91 6.39
CA ASP A 6 -23.28 -12.51 5.24
C ASP A 6 -22.88 -11.46 4.20
N SER A 7 -23.64 -10.36 4.13
CA SER A 7 -23.30 -9.19 3.31
C SER A 7 -22.04 -8.47 3.84
N ILE A 8 -21.97 -8.26 5.17
CA ILE A 8 -20.82 -7.61 5.81
C ILE A 8 -19.55 -8.46 5.65
N LYS A 9 -19.63 -9.77 5.89
CA LYS A 9 -18.49 -10.69 5.68
C LYS A 9 -17.98 -10.69 4.24
N LYS A 10 -18.90 -10.66 3.26
CA LYS A 10 -18.54 -10.58 1.84
C LYS A 10 -17.82 -9.28 1.50
N ASN A 11 -18.24 -8.16 2.08
CA ASN A 11 -17.59 -6.86 1.90
C ASN A 11 -16.17 -6.86 2.49
N VAL A 12 -16.01 -7.31 3.73
CA VAL A 12 -14.69 -7.43 4.38
C VAL A 12 -13.74 -8.32 3.58
N ASN A 13 -14.21 -9.48 3.07
CA ASN A 13 -13.39 -10.35 2.22
C ASN A 13 -12.94 -9.65 0.92
N GLN A 14 -13.82 -8.86 0.29
CA GLN A 14 -13.45 -8.09 -0.90
C GLN A 14 -12.41 -7.02 -0.60
N LEU A 15 -12.54 -6.35 0.55
CA LEU A 15 -11.58 -5.36 1.03
C LEU A 15 -10.22 -6.01 1.34
N MET A 16 -10.20 -7.19 1.97
CA MET A 16 -8.97 -7.95 2.22
C MET A 16 -8.28 -8.36 0.91
N MET A 17 -9.02 -8.87 -0.08
CA MET A 17 -8.44 -9.20 -1.39
C MET A 17 -7.84 -7.97 -2.10
N LYS A 18 -8.44 -6.79 -1.93
CA LYS A 18 -7.87 -5.53 -2.44
C LYS A 18 -6.59 -5.16 -1.69
N LEU A 19 -6.57 -5.33 -0.37
CA LEU A 19 -5.40 -5.08 0.46
C LEU A 19 -4.21 -5.98 0.08
N GLU A 20 -4.46 -7.27 -0.16
CA GLU A 20 -3.44 -8.23 -0.62
C GLU A 20 -2.85 -7.85 -1.99
N ARG A 21 -3.69 -7.33 -2.90
CA ARG A 21 -3.22 -6.80 -4.19
C ARG A 21 -2.37 -5.55 -4.00
N ASN A 22 -2.80 -4.61 -3.15
CA ASN A 22 -2.03 -3.41 -2.85
C ASN A 22 -0.66 -3.78 -2.26
N GLN A 23 -0.61 -4.73 -1.32
CA GLN A 23 0.63 -5.26 -0.77
C GLN A 23 1.58 -5.76 -1.87
N SER A 24 1.05 -6.51 -2.84
CA SER A 24 1.82 -7.03 -3.97
C SER A 24 2.40 -5.90 -4.83
N ILE A 25 1.61 -4.85 -5.07
CA ILE A 25 2.05 -3.66 -5.81
C ILE A 25 3.12 -2.88 -5.02
N VAL A 26 2.96 -2.73 -3.70
CA VAL A 26 3.96 -2.11 -2.82
C VAL A 26 5.32 -2.81 -2.94
N PHE A 27 5.34 -4.15 -2.95
CA PHE A 27 6.58 -4.91 -3.17
C PHE A 27 7.16 -4.71 -4.57
N GLN A 28 6.33 -4.60 -5.60
CA GLN A 28 6.78 -4.28 -6.96
C GLN A 28 7.43 -2.89 -7.02
N TYR A 29 6.84 -1.88 -6.39
CA TYR A 29 7.43 -0.55 -6.31
C TYR A 29 8.75 -0.55 -5.54
N LEU A 30 8.84 -1.25 -4.41
CA LEU A 30 10.10 -1.39 -3.69
C LEU A 30 11.19 -2.01 -4.58
N LYS A 31 10.86 -3.04 -5.37
CA LYS A 31 11.80 -3.63 -6.32
C LYS A 31 12.22 -2.63 -7.40
N GLN A 32 11.28 -1.86 -7.94
CA GLN A 32 11.55 -0.86 -8.97
C GLN A 32 12.45 0.27 -8.46
N LEU A 33 12.12 0.85 -7.31
CA LEU A 33 12.89 1.96 -6.71
C LEU A 33 14.29 1.52 -6.25
N ASN A 34 14.51 0.22 -6.03
CA ASN A 34 15.83 -0.35 -5.75
C ASN A 34 16.60 -0.74 -7.00
N SER A 35 16.03 -0.58 -8.20
CA SER A 35 16.74 -0.86 -9.44
C SER A 35 17.70 0.27 -9.82
N TYR A 36 18.77 -0.09 -10.53
CA TYR A 36 19.76 0.88 -11.05
C TYR A 36 19.14 1.97 -11.96
N ARG A 37 17.97 1.71 -12.55
CA ARG A 37 17.24 2.66 -13.41
C ARG A 37 16.53 3.76 -12.63
N CYS A 38 16.50 3.66 -11.30
CA CYS A 38 15.91 4.64 -10.41
C CYS A 38 16.94 5.20 -9.44
N GLU A 39 18.23 5.11 -9.80
CA GLU A 39 19.31 5.68 -9.02
C GLU A 39 19.18 7.21 -8.97
N PRO A 40 19.35 7.79 -7.77
CA PRO A 40 19.23 9.22 -7.61
C PRO A 40 20.42 9.94 -8.27
N THR A 41 20.11 10.91 -9.12
CA THR A 41 21.09 11.71 -9.87
C THR A 41 21.64 12.87 -9.05
N ASP A 42 20.91 13.30 -8.03
CA ASP A 42 21.31 14.35 -7.10
C ASP A 42 20.82 14.06 -5.66
N TYR A 43 21.22 14.94 -4.74
CA TYR A 43 20.89 14.81 -3.33
C TYR A 43 19.37 14.89 -3.05
N GLN A 44 18.63 15.72 -3.79
CA GLN A 44 17.18 15.85 -3.60
C GLN A 44 16.46 14.59 -4.05
N CYS A 45 16.88 14.03 -5.18
CA CYS A 45 16.42 12.76 -5.71
C CYS A 45 16.70 11.62 -4.71
N PHE A 46 17.88 11.61 -4.08
CA PHE A 46 18.24 10.64 -3.04
C PHE A 46 17.30 10.73 -1.83
N LEU A 47 17.01 11.95 -1.35
CA LEU A 47 16.08 12.15 -0.25
C LEU A 47 14.66 11.72 -0.61
N GLN A 48 14.19 12.05 -1.82
CA GLN A 48 12.85 11.71 -2.29
C GLN A 48 12.68 10.19 -2.40
N VAL A 49 13.58 9.49 -3.07
CA VAL A 49 13.49 8.02 -3.18
C VAL A 49 13.65 7.33 -1.83
N GLY A 50 14.46 7.88 -0.93
CA GLY A 50 14.58 7.42 0.44
C GLY A 50 13.25 7.49 1.19
N ARG A 51 12.55 8.63 1.12
CA ARG A 51 11.21 8.81 1.72
C ARG A 51 10.19 7.85 1.13
N LEU A 52 10.16 7.67 -0.19
CA LEU A 52 9.22 6.75 -0.86
C LEU A 52 9.46 5.30 -0.43
N LYS A 53 10.72 4.85 -0.41
CA LYS A 53 11.08 3.50 0.06
C LYS A 53 10.68 3.29 1.52
N GLN A 54 10.88 4.28 2.37
CA GLN A 54 10.50 4.19 3.77
C GLN A 54 8.98 4.10 3.93
N GLY A 55 8.22 4.97 3.26
CA GLY A 55 6.76 4.94 3.28
C GLY A 55 6.17 3.63 2.76
N LEU A 56 6.74 3.04 1.70
CA LEU A 56 6.34 1.73 1.20
C LEU A 56 6.61 0.60 2.21
N LYS A 57 7.75 0.64 2.92
CA LYS A 57 8.08 -0.35 3.95
C LYS A 57 7.13 -0.28 5.15
N GLU A 58 6.81 0.93 5.60
CA GLU A 58 5.85 1.16 6.68
C GLU A 58 4.45 0.67 6.28
N LEU A 59 3.98 1.07 5.10
CA LEU A 59 2.69 0.61 4.57
C LEU A 59 2.63 -0.91 4.45
N ALA A 60 3.69 -1.55 3.94
CA ALA A 60 3.79 -3.00 3.83
C ALA A 60 3.71 -3.70 5.19
N ALA A 61 4.36 -3.15 6.22
CA ALA A 61 4.36 -3.70 7.57
C ALA A 61 2.97 -3.59 8.21
N GLU A 62 2.31 -2.43 8.07
CA GLU A 62 0.98 -2.19 8.61
C GLU A 62 -0.10 -3.05 7.94
N GLN A 63 -0.05 -3.17 6.61
CA GLN A 63 -0.94 -4.04 5.84
C GLN A 63 -0.75 -5.51 6.24
N GLN A 64 0.50 -5.97 6.41
CA GLN A 64 0.80 -7.32 6.86
C GLN A 64 0.32 -7.60 8.29
N GLU A 65 0.49 -6.64 9.19
CA GLU A 65 -0.02 -6.72 10.56
C GLU A 65 -1.56 -6.83 10.56
N LEU A 66 -2.23 -6.00 9.76
CA LEU A 66 -3.70 -6.02 9.63
C LEU A 66 -4.19 -7.36 9.10
N MET A 67 -3.60 -7.88 8.01
CA MET A 67 -3.97 -9.19 7.46
C MET A 67 -3.76 -10.32 8.48
N THR A 68 -2.68 -10.26 9.28
CA THR A 68 -2.39 -11.25 10.33
C THR A 68 -3.41 -11.19 11.48
N LYS A 69 -3.82 -9.99 11.90
CA LYS A 69 -4.83 -9.78 12.95
C LYS A 69 -6.24 -10.18 12.49
N THR A 70 -6.60 -9.87 11.24
CA THR A 70 -7.94 -10.12 10.70
C THR A 70 -8.22 -11.61 10.51
N ASN A 71 -7.19 -12.41 10.16
CA ASN A 71 -7.28 -13.88 10.14
C ASN A 71 -7.58 -14.51 11.52
N ARG A 72 -7.42 -13.75 12.62
CA ARG A 72 -7.63 -14.22 13.99
C ARG A 72 -8.92 -13.71 14.64
N SER A 73 -9.57 -12.68 14.08
CA SER A 73 -10.78 -12.07 14.66
C SER A 73 -11.80 -11.70 13.58
N ALA A 74 -12.69 -12.64 13.26
CA ALA A 74 -13.70 -12.48 12.21
C ALA A 74 -15.01 -11.81 12.72
N LYS A 75 -14.91 -10.79 13.58
CA LYS A 75 -16.09 -10.05 14.05
C LYS A 75 -15.98 -8.58 13.66
N GLY A 76 -17.04 -8.11 13.00
CA GLY A 76 -17.15 -6.79 12.38
C GLY A 76 -16.84 -5.68 13.37
N ASP A 77 -15.62 -5.18 13.29
CA ASP A 77 -15.17 -3.98 13.96
C ASP A 77 -15.22 -2.86 12.91
N ASP A 78 -16.03 -1.83 13.12
CA ASP A 78 -15.99 -0.61 12.30
C ASP A 78 -14.57 -0.02 12.25
N LYS A 79 -13.76 -0.28 13.29
CA LYS A 79 -12.33 0.02 13.35
C LYS A 79 -11.52 -0.68 12.26
N LEU A 80 -11.85 -1.92 11.91
CA LEU A 80 -11.18 -2.65 10.83
C LEU A 80 -11.44 -1.96 9.49
N LEU A 81 -12.70 -1.58 9.23
CA LEU A 81 -13.07 -0.86 8.00
C LEU A 81 -12.33 0.48 7.90
N GLN A 82 -12.35 1.28 8.97
CA GLN A 82 -11.62 2.54 9.03
C GLN A 82 -10.10 2.36 8.81
N THR A 83 -9.52 1.30 9.39
CA THR A 83 -8.10 1.00 9.19
C THR A 83 -7.80 0.63 7.74
N ILE A 84 -8.65 -0.18 7.10
CA ILE A 84 -8.48 -0.54 5.68
C ILE A 84 -8.59 0.70 4.78
N GLU A 85 -9.58 1.56 5.02
CA GLU A 85 -9.77 2.80 4.27
C GLU A 85 -8.53 3.70 4.38
N HIS A 86 -8.02 3.87 5.61
CA HIS A 86 -6.79 4.63 5.84
C HIS A 86 -5.58 4.06 5.08
N LEU A 87 -5.42 2.74 5.08
CA LEU A 87 -4.34 2.07 4.33
C LEU A 87 -4.50 2.23 2.81
N PHE A 88 -5.72 2.34 2.30
CA PHE A 88 -5.97 2.62 0.88
C PHE A 88 -5.65 4.06 0.50
N GLU A 89 -6.03 5.03 1.32
CA GLU A 89 -5.69 6.44 1.09
C GLU A 89 -4.16 6.63 1.08
N ARG A 90 -3.46 6.04 2.06
CA ARG A 90 -2.00 6.07 2.10
C ARG A 90 -1.36 5.39 0.89
N PHE A 91 -1.92 4.26 0.45
CA PHE A 91 -1.45 3.58 -0.76
C PHE A 91 -1.60 4.49 -1.99
N GLN A 92 -2.76 5.12 -2.18
CA GLN A 92 -3.02 6.01 -3.32
C GLN A 92 -2.09 7.22 -3.32
N GLN A 93 -1.82 7.81 -2.16
CA GLN A 93 -0.88 8.92 -2.05
C GLN A 93 0.53 8.48 -2.44
N LEU A 94 1.02 7.38 -1.88
CA LEU A 94 2.36 6.85 -2.20
C LEU A 94 2.47 6.45 -3.67
N GLU A 95 1.44 5.84 -4.24
CA GLU A 95 1.39 5.50 -5.66
C GLU A 95 1.52 6.74 -6.56
N SER A 96 0.80 7.81 -6.22
CA SER A 96 0.90 9.10 -6.92
C SER A 96 2.32 9.68 -6.83
N ASP A 97 2.90 9.72 -5.63
CA ASP A 97 4.23 10.27 -5.39
C ASP A 97 5.33 9.46 -6.13
N ILE A 98 5.18 8.14 -6.18
CA ILE A 98 6.08 7.26 -6.94
C ILE A 98 5.92 7.50 -8.44
N ALA A 99 4.69 7.62 -8.94
CA ALA A 99 4.44 7.91 -10.35
C ALA A 99 5.03 9.28 -10.75
N GLN A 100 5.00 10.26 -9.86
CA GLN A 100 5.69 11.53 -10.06
C GLN A 100 7.21 11.35 -10.10
N TYR A 101 7.80 10.70 -9.09
CA TYR A 101 9.25 10.45 -9.04
C TYR A 101 9.76 9.71 -10.28
N LEU A 102 9.06 8.67 -10.72
CA LEU A 102 9.42 7.89 -11.91
C LEU A 102 9.33 8.72 -13.20
N ARG A 103 8.42 9.70 -13.27
CA ARG A 103 8.34 10.65 -14.40
C ARG A 103 9.51 11.62 -14.38
N GLU A 104 9.84 12.15 -13.20
CA GLU A 104 10.98 13.06 -13.02
C GLU A 104 12.29 12.39 -13.44
N ILE A 105 12.57 11.17 -12.98
CA ILE A 105 13.75 10.41 -13.41
C ILE A 105 13.76 10.22 -14.93
N LYS A 106 12.65 9.80 -15.53
CA LYS A 106 12.57 9.55 -16.98
C LYS A 106 12.79 10.81 -17.83
N ASN A 107 12.49 11.99 -17.31
CA ASN A 107 12.72 13.25 -18.02
C ASN A 107 14.16 13.77 -17.85
N HIS A 108 14.93 13.20 -16.92
CA HIS A 108 16.34 13.52 -16.72
C HIS A 108 17.31 12.65 -17.55
N TYR A 109 16.82 11.58 -18.18
CA TYR A 109 17.56 10.70 -19.10
C TYR A 109 17.03 10.83 -20.53
#